data_AF-A0AB74B4X0-F1
#
_entry.id   AF-A0AB74B4X0-F1
#
_cell.length_a   1.000
_cell.length_b   1.000
_cell.length_c   1.000
_cell.angle_alpha   90.00
_cell.angle_beta   90.00
_cell.angle_gamma   90.00
#
_symmetry.space_group_name_H-M   'P 1'
#
loop_
_entity.id
_entity.type
_entity.pdbx_description
1 polymer ?
#
loop_
_entity_poly.entity_id
_entity_poly.type
_entity_poly.pdbx_seq_one_letter_code
_entity_poly.pdbx_strand_id
1 'polypeptide(L)'
;MQRSVTASAARSCWTRRGAARRGEPLLGVVSFHGALVTNTPAKPGIKVPMLVEHGAKDSMVTAENVAAFKKEMDDAKADYKFVSIDGAKHGFTNPDADRLSHGDHGDHGGPDIGYDKAADQSSWSDMQVFFKKIFG
;
A
#
# COMPACT_ATOMS: atom_id res chain seq x y z
N MET A 1 29.01 -13.82 -4.52
CA MET A 1 27.81 -13.65 -3.67
C MET A 1 26.89 -12.64 -4.33
N GLN A 2 25.93 -13.08 -5.14
CA GLN A 2 24.89 -12.21 -5.69
C GLN A 2 23.91 -11.87 -4.56
N ARG A 3 23.97 -10.64 -4.05
CA ARG A 3 22.91 -10.08 -3.21
C ARG A 3 21.74 -9.80 -4.15
N SER A 4 20.79 -10.71 -4.25
CA SER A 4 19.53 -10.46 -4.93
C SER A 4 18.77 -9.41 -4.13
N VAL A 5 18.84 -8.15 -4.56
CA VAL A 5 18.08 -7.04 -3.94
C VAL A 5 16.85 -6.80 -4.80
N THR A 6 15.68 -7.10 -4.25
CA THR A 6 14.40 -6.98 -4.96
C THR A 6 13.75 -5.64 -4.60
N ALA A 7 13.35 -4.84 -5.60
CA ALA A 7 12.25 -3.92 -5.36
C ALA A 7 10.96 -4.64 -5.65
N SER A 8 9.94 -4.20 -4.94
CA SER A 8 8.66 -4.83 -5.02
C SER A 8 7.53 -3.81 -5.17
N ALA A 9 6.82 -3.95 -6.30
CA ALA A 9 5.42 -3.59 -6.39
C ALA A 9 4.59 -4.87 -6.23
N ALA A 10 3.69 -4.90 -5.26
CA ALA A 10 2.59 -5.87 -5.25
C ALA A 10 1.29 -5.08 -5.41
N ARG A 11 0.50 -5.41 -6.44
CA ARG A 11 -0.87 -4.92 -6.62
C ARG A 11 -1.86 -5.56 -5.63
N SER A 12 -1.36 -6.40 -4.71
CA SER A 12 -2.13 -7.16 -3.73
C SER A 12 -1.49 -7.13 -2.34
N CYS A 13 -2.38 -7.07 -1.35
CA CYS A 13 -2.32 -6.23 -0.14
C CYS A 13 -1.40 -6.71 1.01
N TRP A 14 -0.79 -7.90 0.94
CA TRP A 14 -0.32 -8.56 2.18
C TRP A 14 1.18 -8.88 2.29
N THR A 15 1.88 -9.25 1.23
CA THR A 15 3.12 -10.04 1.42
C THR A 15 4.39 -9.25 1.69
N ARG A 16 4.48 -7.97 1.27
CA ARG A 16 5.82 -7.35 1.12
C ARG A 16 6.11 -6.17 2.05
N ARG A 17 5.10 -5.53 2.66
CA ARG A 17 5.34 -4.62 3.82
C ARG A 17 5.88 -5.38 5.03
N GLY A 18 5.42 -6.62 5.25
CA GLY A 18 5.97 -7.51 6.28
C GLY A 18 7.46 -7.81 6.09
N ALA A 19 7.92 -7.93 4.83
CA ALA A 19 9.33 -8.13 4.51
C ALA A 19 10.19 -6.89 4.83
N ALA A 20 9.71 -5.68 4.51
CA ALA A 20 10.37 -4.44 4.93
C ALA A 20 10.45 -4.31 6.46
N ARG A 21 9.36 -4.63 7.17
CA ARG A 21 9.33 -4.64 8.65
C ARG A 21 10.30 -5.65 9.27
N ARG A 22 10.57 -6.77 8.58
CA ARG A 22 11.56 -7.78 8.99
C ARG A 22 13.01 -7.44 8.60
N GLY A 23 13.24 -6.33 7.91
CA GLY A 23 14.58 -5.93 7.48
C GLY A 23 15.16 -6.81 6.36
N GLU A 24 14.29 -7.41 5.53
CA GLU A 24 14.74 -8.10 4.32
C GLU A 24 15.47 -7.11 3.40
N PRO A 25 16.45 -7.57 2.59
CA PRO A 25 17.24 -6.72 1.71
C PRO A 25 16.39 -6.26 0.50
N LEU A 26 15.48 -5.33 0.75
CA LEU A 26 14.64 -4.69 -0.24
C LEU A 26 15.18 -3.30 -0.54
N LEU A 27 15.18 -2.91 -1.81
CA LEU A 27 15.57 -1.55 -2.21
C LEU A 27 14.44 -0.53 -1.99
N GLY A 28 13.19 -1.00 -1.89
CA GLY A 28 12.02 -0.18 -1.58
C GLY A 28 10.73 -0.98 -1.71
N VAL A 29 9.68 -0.47 -1.06
CA VAL A 29 8.34 -1.09 -1.05
C VAL A 29 7.29 -0.08 -1.51
N VAL A 30 6.41 -0.52 -2.42
CA VAL A 30 5.21 0.22 -2.79
C VAL A 30 3.97 -0.58 -2.38
N SER A 31 3.01 0.09 -1.73
CA SER A 31 1.75 -0.47 -1.28
C SER A 31 0.59 0.27 -1.92
N PHE A 32 -0.35 -0.45 -2.52
CA PHE A 32 -1.60 0.09 -3.08
C PHE A 32 -2.77 -0.43 -2.25
N HIS A 33 -3.64 0.47 -1.76
CA HIS A 33 -4.85 0.17 -0.96
C HIS A 33 -4.63 -0.93 0.09
N GLY A 34 -3.43 -1.00 0.67
CA GLY A 34 -3.06 -2.10 1.54
C GLY A 34 -3.54 -1.87 2.97
N ALA A 35 -4.05 -2.90 3.65
CA ALA A 35 -4.43 -2.85 5.07
C ALA A 35 -3.29 -2.29 5.92
N LEU A 36 -3.52 -1.19 6.63
CA LEU A 36 -2.46 -0.50 7.39
C LEU A 36 -2.18 -1.16 8.74
N VAL A 37 -3.12 -1.99 9.22
CA VAL A 37 -3.01 -2.75 10.46
C VAL A 37 -2.00 -3.89 10.31
N THR A 38 -1.25 -4.14 11.37
CA THR A 38 -0.15 -5.10 11.36
C THR A 38 0.01 -5.80 12.71
N ASN A 39 0.33 -7.09 12.67
CA ASN A 39 0.73 -7.84 13.85
C ASN A 39 2.26 -7.86 14.03
N THR A 40 3.01 -7.14 13.18
CA THR A 40 4.47 -7.09 13.22
C THR A 40 4.94 -5.66 13.08
N PRO A 41 4.90 -4.87 14.17
CA PRO A 41 5.30 -3.47 14.16
C PRO A 41 6.72 -3.28 13.62
N ALA A 42 6.93 -2.16 12.93
CA ALA A 42 8.21 -1.68 12.49
C ALA A 42 9.14 -1.51 13.70
N LYS A 43 10.35 -2.07 13.59
CA LYS A 43 11.41 -1.78 14.56
C LYS A 43 12.09 -0.47 14.17
N PRO A 44 12.59 0.32 15.14
CA PRO A 44 13.39 1.50 14.84
C PRO A 44 14.56 1.17 13.90
N GLY A 45 14.78 2.02 12.90
CA GLY A 45 15.88 1.88 11.94
C GLY A 45 15.53 1.12 10.66
N ILE A 46 14.26 1.10 10.26
CA ILE A 46 13.89 0.69 8.89
C ILE A 46 14.57 1.63 7.90
N LYS A 47 15.45 1.08 7.07
CA LYS A 47 16.17 1.82 6.00
C LYS A 47 15.52 1.67 4.63
N VAL A 48 14.49 0.85 4.52
CA VAL A 48 13.83 0.56 3.25
C VAL A 48 12.84 1.69 2.97
N PRO A 49 13.00 2.46 1.89
CA PRO A 49 12.04 3.51 1.55
C PRO A 49 10.69 2.90 1.21
N MET A 50 9.62 3.60 1.56
CA MET A 50 8.24 3.13 1.39
C MET A 50 7.36 4.15 0.69
N LEU A 51 6.57 3.69 -0.29
CA LEU A 51 5.48 4.45 -0.89
C LEU A 51 4.15 3.77 -0.56
N VAL A 52 3.21 4.51 0.01
CA VAL A 52 1.88 4.02 0.38
C VAL A 52 0.83 4.84 -0.35
N GLU A 53 0.15 4.21 -1.29
CA GLU A 53 -0.94 4.75 -2.10
C GLU A 53 -2.27 4.28 -1.50
N HIS A 54 -3.02 5.20 -0.90
CA HIS A 54 -4.22 4.91 -0.14
C HIS A 54 -5.43 5.67 -0.69
N GLY A 55 -6.57 5.00 -0.83
CA GLY A 55 -7.80 5.65 -1.24
C GLY A 55 -8.48 6.36 -0.07
N ALA A 56 -8.81 7.64 -0.22
CA ALA A 56 -9.43 8.43 0.86
C ALA A 56 -10.85 7.99 1.21
N LYS A 57 -11.52 7.24 0.32
CA LYS A 57 -12.85 6.64 0.53
C LYS A 57 -12.78 5.15 0.84
N ASP A 58 -11.61 4.63 1.21
CA ASP A 58 -11.46 3.25 1.66
C ASP A 58 -12.13 3.05 3.02
N SER A 59 -13.30 2.43 3.03
CA SER A 59 -14.06 2.15 4.26
C SER A 59 -13.46 1.00 5.09
N MET A 60 -12.53 0.22 4.53
CA MET A 60 -11.86 -0.87 5.24
C MET A 60 -10.65 -0.39 6.06
N VAL A 61 -10.21 0.85 5.88
CA VAL A 61 -9.12 1.46 6.63
C VAL A 61 -9.61 2.74 7.29
N THR A 62 -9.77 2.71 8.61
CA THR A 62 -10.21 3.89 9.36
C THR A 62 -9.12 4.97 9.42
N ALA A 63 -9.52 6.21 9.68
CA ALA A 63 -8.58 7.31 9.92
C ALA A 63 -7.62 7.02 11.09
N GLU A 64 -8.08 6.26 12.10
CA GLU A 64 -7.25 5.79 13.21
C GLU A 64 -6.16 4.83 12.74
N ASN A 65 -6.47 3.91 11.83
CA ASN A 65 -5.47 3.01 11.23
C ASN A 65 -4.41 3.80 10.45
N VAL A 66 -4.82 4.85 9.72
CA VAL A 66 -3.89 5.75 9.01
C VAL A 66 -3.00 6.50 10.00
N ALA A 67 -3.58 7.06 11.05
CA ALA A 67 -2.83 7.81 12.06
C ALA A 67 -1.85 6.90 12.82
N ALA A 68 -2.28 5.70 13.20
CA ALA A 68 -1.45 4.70 13.85
C ALA A 68 -0.27 4.28 12.96
N PHE A 69 -0.52 4.04 11.66
CA PHE A 69 0.54 3.70 10.71
C PHE A 69 1.56 4.84 10.55
N LYS A 70 1.10 6.09 10.37
CA LYS A 70 2.00 7.25 10.25
C LYS A 70 2.87 7.38 11.50
N LYS A 71 2.23 7.33 12.67
CA LYS A 71 2.94 7.34 13.96
C LYS A 71 3.96 6.21 14.08
N GLU A 72 3.61 5.00 13.67
CA GLU A 72 4.52 3.85 13.68
C GLU A 72 5.75 4.09 12.79
N MET A 73 5.55 4.61 11.58
CA MET A 73 6.66 4.92 10.66
C MET A 73 7.53 6.07 11.16
N ASP A 74 6.91 7.11 11.74
CA ASP A 74 7.61 8.26 12.33
C ASP A 74 8.46 7.81 13.54
N ASP A 75 7.88 7.02 14.45
CA ASP A 75 8.57 6.44 15.61
C ASP A 75 9.72 5.52 15.18
N ALA A 76 9.55 4.79 14.06
CA ALA A 76 10.59 3.94 13.49
C ALA A 76 11.67 4.73 12.72
N LYS A 77 11.49 6.04 12.52
CA LYS A 77 12.30 6.91 11.65
C LYS A 77 12.44 6.35 10.23
N ALA A 78 11.36 5.75 9.72
CA ALA A 78 11.33 5.18 8.38
C ALA A 78 11.22 6.29 7.32
N ASP A 79 11.86 6.09 6.17
CA ASP A 79 11.65 6.92 5.00
C ASP A 79 10.38 6.46 4.28
N TYR A 80 9.28 7.21 4.42
CA TYR A 80 8.01 6.88 3.77
C TYR A 80 7.30 8.08 3.17
N LYS A 81 6.63 7.84 2.04
CA LYS A 81 5.65 8.75 1.43
C LYS A 81 4.26 8.11 1.54
N PHE A 82 3.33 8.81 2.17
CA PHE A 82 1.92 8.43 2.20
C PHE A 82 1.12 9.35 1.29
N VAL A 83 0.48 8.78 0.27
CA VAL A 83 -0.38 9.47 -0.68
C VAL A 83 -1.83 9.05 -0.39
N SER A 84 -2.66 10.06 -0.09
CA SER A 84 -4.11 9.89 0.04
C SER A 84 -4.77 10.35 -1.24
N ILE A 85 -5.42 9.44 -1.96
CA ILE A 85 -6.05 9.71 -3.25
C ILE A 85 -7.53 9.99 -3.02
N ASP A 86 -7.93 11.24 -3.23
CA ASP A 86 -9.31 11.68 -3.04
C ASP A 86 -10.27 10.92 -3.96
N GLY A 87 -11.41 10.50 -3.41
CA GLY A 87 -12.44 9.79 -4.17
C GLY A 87 -12.21 8.29 -4.37
N ALA A 88 -10.96 7.81 -4.24
CA ALA A 88 -10.64 6.40 -4.45
C ALA A 88 -11.07 5.52 -3.28
N LYS A 89 -11.70 4.38 -3.59
CA LYS A 89 -12.06 3.31 -2.65
C LYS A 89 -10.95 2.26 -2.54
N HIS A 90 -11.13 1.26 -1.70
CA HIS A 90 -10.26 0.10 -1.71
C HIS A 90 -10.29 -0.62 -3.07
N GLY A 91 -9.17 -1.19 -3.49
CA GLY A 91 -9.08 -1.88 -4.78
C GLY A 91 -9.09 -0.96 -6.00
N PHE A 92 -8.86 0.36 -5.84
CA PHE A 92 -8.90 1.35 -6.93
C PHE A 92 -8.02 1.03 -8.16
N THR A 93 -7.01 0.17 -8.01
CA THR A 93 -6.15 -0.28 -9.12
C THR A 93 -6.62 -1.56 -9.81
N ASN A 94 -7.75 -2.14 -9.39
CA ASN A 94 -8.28 -3.39 -9.92
C ASN A 94 -9.49 -3.09 -10.82
N PRO A 95 -9.38 -3.24 -12.15
CA PRO A 95 -10.50 -3.02 -13.08
C PRO A 95 -11.73 -3.89 -12.80
N ASP A 96 -11.55 -5.03 -12.12
CA ASP A 96 -12.65 -5.91 -11.72
C ASP A 96 -13.29 -5.52 -10.38
N ALA A 97 -12.81 -4.50 -9.68
CA ALA A 97 -13.28 -4.15 -8.34
C ALA A 97 -14.79 -3.88 -8.30
N ASP A 98 -15.32 -3.11 -9.25
CA ASP A 98 -16.76 -2.81 -9.30
C ASP A 98 -17.60 -4.08 -9.48
N ARG A 99 -17.16 -5.00 -10.35
CA ARG A 99 -17.80 -6.29 -10.55
C ARG A 99 -17.78 -7.16 -9.29
N LEU A 100 -16.66 -7.13 -8.55
CA LEU A 100 -16.48 -7.90 -7.31
C LEU A 100 -17.26 -7.29 -6.13
N SER A 101 -17.46 -5.97 -6.12
CA SER A 101 -18.31 -5.27 -5.15
C SER A 101 -19.79 -5.67 -5.28
N HIS A 102 -20.22 -6.05 -6.48
CA HIS A 102 -21.57 -6.55 -6.77
C HIS A 102 -21.63 -8.09 -6.89
N GLY A 103 -20.61 -8.81 -6.42
CA GLY A 103 -20.58 -10.28 -6.47
C GLY A 103 -21.73 -10.94 -5.69
N ASP A 104 -21.93 -12.24 -5.95
CA ASP A 104 -22.95 -13.07 -5.32
C ASP A 104 -22.56 -13.38 -3.86
N HIS A 105 -22.68 -12.38 -2.98
CA HIS A 105 -22.30 -12.44 -1.56
C HIS A 105 -23.50 -12.71 -0.62
N GLY A 106 -24.61 -13.21 -1.18
CA GLY A 106 -25.86 -13.42 -0.43
C GLY A 106 -26.43 -12.11 0.13
N ASP A 107 -27.06 -12.18 1.31
CA ASP A 107 -27.75 -11.04 1.95
C ASP A 107 -26.83 -9.95 2.51
N HIS A 108 -25.50 -10.13 2.44
CA HIS A 108 -24.53 -9.25 3.12
C HIS A 108 -23.94 -8.14 2.24
N GLY A 109 -24.27 -8.11 0.95
CA GLY A 109 -23.65 -7.19 -0.01
C GLY A 109 -22.15 -7.50 -0.21
N GLY A 110 -21.59 -7.13 -1.36
CA GLY A 110 -20.17 -7.33 -1.58
C GLY A 110 -19.29 -6.32 -0.85
N PRO A 111 -17.96 -6.55 -0.84
CA PRO A 111 -17.03 -5.64 -0.20
C PRO A 111 -17.11 -4.25 -0.86
N ASP A 112 -16.91 -3.21 -0.06
CA ASP A 112 -16.88 -1.81 -0.53
C ASP A 112 -15.53 -1.51 -1.21
N ILE A 113 -15.38 -2.05 -2.41
CA ILE A 113 -14.27 -1.86 -3.33
C ILE A 113 -14.78 -1.15 -4.59
N GLY A 114 -13.91 -0.45 -5.29
CA GLY A 114 -14.28 0.15 -6.57
C GLY A 114 -13.08 0.55 -7.39
N TYR A 115 -13.19 0.42 -8.71
CA TYR A 115 -12.13 0.80 -9.64
C TYR A 115 -12.15 2.32 -9.83
N ASP A 116 -10.97 2.95 -9.78
CA ASP A 116 -10.82 4.35 -10.15
C ASP A 116 -9.62 4.49 -11.08
N LYS A 117 -9.93 4.73 -12.36
CA LYS A 117 -8.92 4.85 -13.42
C LYS A 117 -7.94 5.99 -13.17
N ALA A 118 -8.39 7.12 -12.62
CA ALA A 118 -7.52 8.25 -12.35
C ALA A 118 -6.56 7.92 -11.20
N ALA A 119 -7.06 7.28 -10.14
CA ALA A 119 -6.26 6.82 -9.01
C ALA A 119 -5.26 5.72 -9.40
N ASP A 120 -5.67 4.77 -10.25
CA ASP A 120 -4.79 3.73 -10.80
C ASP A 120 -3.64 4.35 -11.58
N GLN A 121 -3.95 5.30 -12.49
CA GLN A 121 -2.93 5.98 -13.29
C GLN A 121 -2.00 6.85 -12.44
N SER A 122 -2.53 7.62 -11.48
CA SER A 122 -1.72 8.50 -10.64
C SER A 122 -0.78 7.70 -9.74
N SER A 123 -1.31 6.70 -9.03
CA SER A 123 -0.54 5.83 -8.13
C SER A 123 0.53 5.02 -8.89
N TRP A 124 0.23 4.61 -10.12
CA TRP A 124 1.20 3.95 -10.98
C TRP A 124 2.34 4.88 -11.40
N SER A 125 2.03 6.14 -11.73
CA SER A 125 3.04 7.15 -12.03
C SER A 125 3.94 7.42 -10.83
N ASP A 126 3.36 7.57 -9.63
CA ASP A 126 4.11 7.74 -8.39
C ASP A 126 5.05 6.55 -8.12
N MET A 127 4.58 5.32 -8.33
CA MET A 127 5.41 4.11 -8.23
C MET A 127 6.58 4.13 -9.22
N GLN A 128 6.35 4.53 -10.47
CA GLN A 128 7.43 4.62 -11.47
C GLN A 128 8.48 5.66 -11.09
N VAL A 129 8.06 6.83 -10.59
CA VAL A 129 8.97 7.87 -10.09
C VAL A 129 9.76 7.36 -8.89
N PHE A 130 9.09 6.66 -7.96
CA PHE A 130 9.71 6.07 -6.78
C PHE A 130 10.77 5.03 -7.16
N PHE A 131 10.46 4.10 -8.07
CA PHE A 131 11.42 3.11 -8.53
C PHE A 131 12.58 3.73 -9.32
N LYS A 132 12.35 4.77 -10.11
CA LYS A 132 13.45 5.52 -10.75
C LYS A 132 14.40 6.13 -9.72
N LYS A 133 13.89 6.63 -8.58
CA LYS A 133 14.76 7.14 -7.51
C LYS A 133 15.55 6.04 -6.80
N ILE A 134 15.00 4.84 -6.72
CA ILE A 134 15.63 3.71 -6.03
C ILE A 134 16.68 2.99 -6.90
N PHE A 135 16.43 2.88 -8.20
CA PHE A 135 17.26 2.12 -9.14
C PHE A 135 18.10 2.98 -10.09
N GLY A 136 17.83 4.28 -10.16
CA GLY A 136 18.46 5.22 -11.07
C GLY A 136 19.74 5.84 -10.52
#